data_AF-A0A1J3DWN2-F1
#
_entry.id   AF-A0A1J3DWN2-F1
#
_cell.length_a   1.000
_cell.length_b   1.000
_cell.length_c   1.000
_cell.angle_alpha   90.00
_cell.angle_beta   90.00
_cell.angle_gamma   90.00
#
_symmetry.space_group_name_H-M   'P 1'
#
loop_
_entity.id
_entity.type
_entity.pdbx_description
1 polymer ?
#
loop_
_entity_poly.entity_id
_entity_poly.type
_entity_poly.pdbx_seq_one_letter_code
_entity_poly.pdbx_strand_id
1 'polypeptide(L)'
;LLRDPRYNKGLAFTEKERDTHYLRGLLPPVVLDQNLQEKRLMNNIRQYQFPLQKYMALTELQERNERLFYKLMIDHVEELLPIVYT
;
A
#
# COMPACT_ATOMS: atom_id res chain seq x y z
N LEU A 1 -7.80 3.21 -13.33
CA LEU A 1 -6.51 3.53 -12.68
C LEU A 1 -6.58 3.39 -11.16
N LEU A 2 -7.30 4.26 -10.43
CA LEU A 2 -7.32 4.19 -8.96
C LEU A 2 -8.02 2.95 -8.37
N ARG A 3 -8.97 2.37 -9.12
CA ARG A 3 -9.70 1.15 -8.73
C ARG A 3 -9.03 -0.14 -9.21
N ASP A 4 -8.01 -0.02 -10.06
CA ASP A 4 -7.30 -1.20 -10.57
C ASP A 4 -6.02 -1.38 -9.72
N PRO A 5 -5.91 -2.46 -8.93
CA PRO A 5 -4.83 -2.64 -7.96
C PRO A 5 -3.45 -2.70 -8.63
N ARG A 6 -3.40 -3.15 -9.88
CA ARG A 6 -2.16 -3.27 -10.67
C ARG A 6 -1.55 -1.91 -11.00
N TYR A 7 -2.40 -0.91 -11.19
CA TYR A 7 -1.98 0.43 -11.61
C TYR A 7 -2.06 1.47 -10.49
N ASN A 8 -2.82 1.20 -9.44
CA ASN A 8 -2.99 2.14 -8.35
C ASN A 8 -1.70 2.31 -7.54
N LYS A 9 -1.21 3.55 -7.46
CA LYS A 9 -0.03 3.93 -6.67
C LYS A 9 -0.40 4.61 -5.34
N GLY A 10 -1.69 4.71 -5.02
CA GLY A 10 -2.18 5.48 -3.89
C GLY A 10 -1.69 6.93 -3.98
N LEU A 11 -0.96 7.38 -2.96
CA LEU A 11 -0.42 8.74 -2.91
C LEU A 11 0.91 8.91 -3.66
N ALA A 12 1.45 7.85 -4.29
CA ALA A 12 2.72 7.89 -5.02
C ALA A 12 2.56 8.32 -6.48
N PHE A 13 1.35 8.66 -6.94
CA PHE A 13 1.20 9.37 -8.20
C PHE A 13 1.84 10.74 -8.10
N THR A 14 2.81 11.00 -8.97
CA THR A 14 3.46 12.31 -9.10
C THR A 14 2.48 13.35 -9.64
N GLU A 15 2.74 14.64 -9.43
CA GLU A 15 1.90 15.72 -9.97
C GLU A 15 1.69 15.59 -11.48
N LYS A 16 2.76 15.27 -12.22
CA LYS A 16 2.69 15.05 -13.68
C LYS A 16 1.77 13.88 -14.05
N GLU A 17 1.83 12.76 -13.32
CA GLU A 17 0.93 11.62 -13.55
C GLU A 17 -0.51 11.97 -13.19
N ARG A 18 -0.72 12.75 -12.12
CA ARG A 18 -2.06 13.21 -11.74
C ARG A 18 -2.68 14.09 -12.81
N ASP A 19 -1.89 14.95 -13.45
CA ASP A 19 -2.32 15.77 -14.58
C ASP A 19 -2.64 14.93 -15.81
N THR A 20 -1.70 14.07 -16.19
CA THR A 20 -1.81 13.24 -17.40
C THR A 20 -2.97 12.25 -17.32
N HIS A 21 -3.28 11.75 -16.12
CA HIS A 21 -4.32 10.76 -15.89
C HIS A 21 -5.61 11.33 -15.28
N TYR A 22 -5.78 12.65 -15.24
CA TYR A 22 -6.98 13.31 -14.74
C TYR A 22 -7.34 12.91 -13.29
N LEU A 23 -6.34 12.82 -12.42
CA LEU A 23 -6.51 12.43 -11.00
C LEU A 23 -6.56 13.63 -10.05
N ARG A 24 -6.37 14.86 -10.54
CA ARG A 24 -6.47 16.06 -9.71
C ARG A 24 -7.86 16.16 -9.07
N GLY A 25 -7.89 16.48 -7.78
CA GLY A 25 -9.12 16.54 -6.98
C GLY A 25 -9.61 15.18 -6.46
N LEU A 26 -9.13 14.05 -7.00
CA LEU A 26 -9.49 12.70 -6.53
C LEU A 26 -8.56 12.17 -5.43
N LEU A 27 -7.36 12.75 -5.31
CA LEU A 27 -6.37 12.40 -4.30
C LEU A 27 -6.05 13.63 -3.44
N PRO A 28 -5.75 13.45 -2.14
CA PRO A 28 -5.16 14.49 -1.32
C PRO A 28 -3.93 15.14 -1.99
N PRO A 29 -3.64 16.43 -1.74
CA PRO A 29 -2.58 17.16 -2.44
C PRO A 29 -1.16 16.70 -2.09
N VAL A 30 -1.01 15.79 -1.12
CA VAL A 30 0.30 15.23 -0.75
C VAL A 30 0.70 14.12 -1.74
N VAL A 31 1.94 14.18 -2.19
CA VAL A 31 2.62 13.07 -2.88
C VAL A 31 3.50 12.35 -1.85
N LEU A 32 3.33 11.04 -1.72
CA LEU A 32 4.13 10.21 -0.80
C LEU A 32 4.89 9.16 -1.60
N ASP A 33 6.21 9.18 -1.46
CA ASP A 33 7.09 8.18 -2.05
C ASP A 33 6.75 6.77 -1.57
N GLN A 34 7.00 5.78 -2.42
CA GLN A 34 6.67 4.38 -2.14
C GLN A 34 7.33 3.88 -0.84
N ASN A 35 8.59 4.27 -0.59
CA ASN A 35 9.33 3.91 0.63
C ASN A 35 8.69 4.52 1.90
N LEU A 36 8.10 5.71 1.79
CA LEU A 36 7.43 6.34 2.92
C LEU A 36 6.05 5.70 3.18
N GLN A 37 5.35 5.29 2.12
CA GLN A 37 4.10 4.52 2.26
C GLN A 37 4.34 3.17 2.94
N GLU A 38 5.39 2.46 2.52
CA GLU A 38 5.83 1.19 3.12
C GLU A 38 6.13 1.36 4.63
N LYS A 39 6.99 2.32 4.99
CA LYS A 39 7.31 2.63 6.40
C LYS A 39 6.07 2.93 7.23
N ARG A 40 5.16 3.75 6.72
CA ARG A 40 3.90 4.08 7.40
C ARG A 40 3.03 2.84 7.59
N LEU A 41 2.94 1.99 6.57
CA LEU A 41 2.09 0.82 6.63
C LEU A 41 2.64 -0.23 7.59
N MET A 42 3.95 -0.48 7.59
CA MET A 42 4.58 -1.38 8.58
C MET A 42 4.40 -0.88 10.01
N ASN A 43 4.53 0.43 10.24
CA ASN A 43 4.27 1.00 11.57
C ASN A 43 2.83 0.75 12.01
N ASN A 44 1.85 0.87 11.11
CA ASN A 44 0.45 0.56 11.41
C ASN A 44 0.23 -0.94 11.66
N ILE A 45 0.79 -1.81 10.82
CA ILE A 45 0.66 -3.27 10.94
C ILE A 45 1.21 -3.77 12.27
N ARG A 46 2.36 -3.23 12.71
CA ARG A 46 3.00 -3.58 13.99
C ARG A 46 2.18 -3.15 15.21
N GLN A 47 1.33 -2.14 15.09
CA GLN A 47 0.46 -1.68 16.17
C GLN A 47 -0.77 -2.59 16.37
N TYR A 48 -1.17 -3.38 15.37
CA TYR A 48 -2.27 -4.31 15.51
C TYR A 48 -1.94 -5.41 16.52
N GLN A 49 -2.88 -5.62 17.45
CA GLN A 49 -2.74 -6.59 18.54
C GLN A 49 -3.13 -8.00 18.09
N PHE A 50 -4.10 -8.12 17.17
CA PHE A 50 -4.63 -9.41 16.75
C PHE A 50 -4.11 -9.82 15.37
N PRO A 51 -3.70 -11.09 15.16
CA PRO A 51 -3.24 -11.57 13.86
C PRO A 51 -4.24 -11.35 12.72
N LEU A 52 -5.54 -11.52 13.00
CA LEU A 52 -6.60 -11.30 12.02
C LEU A 52 -6.61 -9.85 11.48
N GLN A 53 -6.34 -8.85 12.33
CA GLN A 53 -6.27 -7.45 11.88
C GLN A 53 -5.10 -7.23 10.92
N LYS A 54 -3.94 -7.85 11.20
CA LYS A 54 -2.79 -7.80 10.31
C LYS A 54 -3.09 -8.47 8.98
N TYR A 55 -3.73 -9.64 9.00
CA TYR A 55 -4.18 -10.34 7.81
C TYR A 55 -5.12 -9.47 6.97
N MET A 56 -6.19 -8.94 7.55
CA MET A 56 -7.14 -8.07 6.86
C MET A 56 -6.45 -6.85 6.23
N ALA A 57 -5.53 -6.20 6.95
CA ALA A 57 -4.80 -5.05 6.42
C ALA A 57 -3.91 -5.41 5.22
N LEU A 58 -3.29 -6.59 5.22
CA LEU A 58 -2.51 -7.09 4.09
C LEU A 58 -3.39 -7.47 2.89
N THR A 59 -4.54 -8.10 3.12
CA THR A 59 -5.52 -8.42 2.08
C THR A 59 -6.08 -7.15 1.43
N GLU A 60 -6.51 -6.17 2.23
CA GLU A 60 -7.00 -4.87 1.74
C GLU A 60 -5.92 -4.11 0.95
N LEU A 61 -4.64 -4.23 1.37
CA LEU A 61 -3.54 -3.64 0.64
C LEU A 61 -3.37 -4.30 -0.74
N GLN A 62 -3.40 -5.63 -0.81
CA GLN A 62 -3.30 -6.37 -2.06
C GLN A 62 -4.42 -5.97 -3.04
N GLU A 63 -5.65 -5.86 -2.54
CA GLU A 63 -6.82 -5.46 -3.33
C GLU A 63 -6.81 -3.98 -3.75
N ARG A 64 -5.94 -3.15 -3.17
CA ARG A 64 -5.90 -1.71 -3.49
C ARG A 64 -4.64 -1.28 -4.21
N ASN A 65 -3.50 -1.87 -3.92
CA ASN A 65 -2.19 -1.50 -4.46
C ASN A 65 -1.27 -2.74 -4.44
N GLU A 66 -1.36 -3.52 -5.51
CA GLU A 66 -0.65 -4.79 -5.67
C GLU A 66 0.87 -4.59 -5.61
N ARG A 67 1.38 -3.51 -6.21
CA ARG A 67 2.82 -3.22 -6.23
C ARG A 67 3.36 -2.92 -4.84
N LEU A 68 2.63 -2.16 -4.02
CA LEU A 68 3.05 -1.87 -2.64
C LEU A 68 2.95 -3.11 -1.76
N PHE A 69 1.92 -3.94 -1.97
CA PHE A 69 1.79 -5.23 -1.28
C PHE A 69 3.02 -6.12 -1.49
N TYR A 70 3.39 -6.40 -2.74
CA TYR A 70 4.54 -7.26 -3.01
C TYR A 70 5.86 -6.66 -2.53
N LYS A 71 6.04 -5.34 -2.65
CA LYS A 71 7.21 -4.65 -2.11
C LYS A 71 7.33 -4.87 -0.59
N LEU A 72 6.25 -4.63 0.14
CA LEU A 72 6.20 -4.79 1.60
C LEU A 72 6.44 -6.26 2.01
N MET A 73 5.87 -7.22 1.29
CA MET A 73 6.08 -8.65 1.54
C MET A 73 7.54 -9.09 1.30
N ILE A 74 8.21 -8.55 0.27
CA ILE A 74 9.62 -8.85 -0.01
C ILE A 74 10.52 -8.24 1.06
N ASP A 75 10.32 -6.96 1.37
CA ASP A 75 11.19 -6.22 2.29
C ASP A 75 11.05 -6.67 3.76
N HIS A 76 9.93 -7.29 4.12
CA HIS A 76 9.60 -7.73 5.48
C HIS A 76 9.14 -9.20 5.55
N VAL A 77 9.67 -10.06 4.69
CA VAL A 77 9.19 -11.44 4.50
C VAL A 77 9.15 -12.25 5.81
N GLU A 78 10.17 -12.15 6.65
CA GLU A 78 10.24 -12.92 7.92
C GLU A 78 9.12 -12.54 8.90
N GLU A 79 8.72 -11.27 8.93
CA GLU A 79 7.68 -10.76 9.83
C GLU A 79 6.27 -11.02 9.28
N LEU A 80 6.10 -10.97 7.96
CA LEU A 80 4.78 -10.96 7.31
C LEU A 80 4.35 -12.31 6.76
N LEU A 81 5.28 -13.19 6.36
CA LEU A 81 4.94 -14.50 5.80
C LEU A 81 4.04 -15.32 6.73
N PRO A 82 4.28 -15.41 8.06
CA PRO A 82 3.42 -16.18 8.97
C PRO A 82 2.00 -15.62 9.12
N ILE A 83 1.77 -14.38 8.70
CA ILE A 83 0.44 -13.73 8.78
C ILE A 83 -0.42 -14.13 7.57
N VAL A 84 0.19 -14.25 6.39
CA VAL A 84 -0.53 -14.55 5.14
C VAL A 84 -0.53 -16.03 4.76
N TYR A 85 0.37 -16.81 5.33
CA TYR A 85 0.55 -18.22 5.01
C TYR A 85 0.94 -19.03 6.25
N THR A 86 0.37 -20.23 6.38
CA THR A 86 0.73 -21.26 7.37
C THR A 86 0.89 -22.59 6.67
#